data_AF-A0A8H6ILG1-F1
#
_entry.id   AF-A0A8H6ILG1-F1
#
_cell.length_a   1.000
_cell.length_b   1.000
_cell.length_c   1.000
_cell.angle_alpha   90.00
_cell.angle_beta   90.00
_cell.angle_gamma   90.00
#
_symmetry.space_group_name_H-M   'P 1'
#
loop_
_entity.id
_entity.type
_entity.pdbx_description
1 polymer ?
#
loop_
_entity_poly.entity_id
_entity_poly.type
_entity_poly.pdbx_seq_one_letter_code
_entity_poly.pdbx_strand_id
1 'polypeptide(L)'
;STLLLEAGDDTRDDPLTKLATGLTTLPLHDANSWSFWVRHQSASDEGELRNNQLTWKFPNGSYWVSNGAGAPAEAKLMGVWCPRGVTVGGSSVVNAMATFLPNDSEWDYVANITGDASWRRISEMIEKNHYLPEGTPGHGFDGHFETNLGNGSQYLDNPGLIDVYKAMVGSIGQDPEKVIEMLSSDPNFLGEDRDTTEGLWGLPFHAKANWERYSSRDYIYATLDAKKEKGSCKYPLTLSTTSLATKILFDEAEGARPKAIGVEYLKGACVYGADERHNATTKGEVKQAFACREVIVAGGAFNWPQILQLSGIGNREELEALDIKVIADLPGVGRNLQDNQEYPVVGHAQLNLTAEPNPNAPVCAKGQPDDPCLELWEKGLGP
;
A
#
# COMPACT_ATOMS: atom_id res chain seq x y z
N SER A 1 8.53 22.30 14.58
CA SER A 1 9.01 20.93 14.33
C SER A 1 7.81 20.03 14.16
N THR A 2 8.00 18.90 13.50
CA THR A 2 6.98 17.86 13.26
C THR A 2 7.55 16.54 13.75
N LEU A 3 6.77 15.78 14.52
CA LEU A 3 7.09 14.41 14.92
C LEU A 3 6.25 13.45 14.09
N LEU A 4 6.91 12.54 13.38
CA LEU A 4 6.28 11.42 12.70
C LEU A 4 6.51 10.16 13.52
N LEU A 5 5.41 9.55 13.99
CA LEU A 5 5.41 8.26 14.66
C LEU A 5 5.11 7.17 13.64
N GLU A 6 6.02 6.21 13.51
CA GLU A 6 5.85 5.01 12.68
C GLU A 6 5.88 3.79 13.60
N ALA A 7 4.87 2.93 13.49
CA ALA A 7 4.76 1.74 14.32
C ALA A 7 5.75 0.65 13.89
N GLY A 8 6.05 0.58 12.60
CA GLY A 8 7.00 -0.35 11.99
C GLY A 8 8.47 0.00 12.19
N ASP A 9 9.31 -0.91 11.72
CA ASP A 9 10.77 -0.75 11.65
C ASP A 9 11.16 0.12 10.44
N ASP A 10 12.44 0.49 10.34
CA ASP A 10 13.02 1.12 9.15
C ASP A 10 13.74 0.07 8.30
N THR A 11 13.16 -0.29 7.16
CA THR A 11 13.73 -1.29 6.25
C THR A 11 14.39 -0.67 5.02
N ARG A 12 14.81 0.60 5.10
CA ARG A 12 15.46 1.30 3.96
C ARG A 12 16.72 0.64 3.42
N ASP A 13 17.42 -0.12 4.26
CA ASP A 13 18.69 -0.77 3.90
C ASP A 13 18.45 -2.18 3.32
N ASP A 14 17.20 -2.67 3.33
CA ASP A 14 16.81 -3.91 2.68
C ASP A 14 16.64 -3.68 1.15
N PRO A 15 17.49 -4.27 0.30
CA PRO A 15 17.40 -4.09 -1.15
C PRO A 15 16.08 -4.62 -1.72
N LEU A 16 15.46 -5.64 -1.11
CA LEU A 16 14.17 -6.16 -1.59
C LEU A 16 13.11 -5.07 -1.61
N THR A 17 13.14 -4.15 -0.64
CA THR A 17 12.21 -3.02 -0.52
C THR A 17 12.41 -1.93 -1.57
N LYS A 18 13.41 -2.07 -2.45
CA LYS A 18 13.72 -1.16 -3.56
C LYS A 18 13.53 -1.81 -4.91
N LEU A 19 13.58 -3.15 -4.99
CA LEU A 19 13.44 -3.88 -6.23
C LEU A 19 11.98 -4.01 -6.66
N ALA A 20 11.74 -3.79 -7.95
CA ALA A 20 10.46 -4.03 -8.57
C ALA A 20 10.01 -5.50 -8.46
N THR A 21 10.97 -6.44 -8.56
CA THR A 21 10.76 -7.90 -8.51
C THR A 21 10.49 -8.45 -7.10
N GLY A 22 10.70 -7.65 -6.04
CA GLY A 22 10.40 -8.03 -4.65
C GLY A 22 8.91 -8.27 -4.38
N LEU A 23 8.04 -7.96 -5.34
CA LEU A 23 6.58 -8.07 -5.23
C LEU A 23 6.08 -9.45 -4.76
N THR A 24 6.73 -10.52 -5.23
CA THR A 24 6.28 -11.89 -4.97
C THR A 24 6.71 -12.43 -3.60
N THR A 25 7.63 -11.73 -2.92
CA THR A 25 8.26 -12.20 -1.67
C THR A 25 8.05 -11.24 -0.50
N LEU A 26 8.01 -9.93 -0.73
CA LEU A 26 7.94 -8.89 0.32
C LEU A 26 6.69 -8.93 1.19
N PRO A 27 5.45 -9.10 0.66
CA PRO A 27 4.26 -9.15 1.51
C PRO A 27 4.24 -10.36 2.46
N LEU A 28 5.05 -11.37 2.16
CA LEU A 28 5.17 -12.63 2.92
C LEU A 28 6.28 -12.59 3.98
N HIS A 29 7.04 -11.48 4.09
CA HIS A 29 8.03 -11.31 5.14
C HIS A 29 7.41 -10.62 6.36
N ASP A 30 7.39 -11.32 7.50
CA ASP A 30 6.84 -10.85 8.79
C ASP A 30 7.39 -9.50 9.28
N ALA A 31 8.56 -9.09 8.78
CA ALA A 31 9.18 -7.81 9.13
C ALA A 31 8.57 -6.60 8.40
N ASN A 32 7.89 -6.84 7.27
CA ASN A 32 7.39 -5.80 6.38
C ASN A 32 5.86 -5.82 6.20
N SER A 33 5.15 -6.79 6.80
CA SER A 33 3.69 -6.87 6.74
C SER A 33 3.02 -7.13 8.10
N TRP A 34 1.82 -6.57 8.26
CA TRP A 34 0.87 -6.92 9.33
C TRP A 34 -0.29 -7.70 8.75
N SER A 35 -0.79 -8.66 9.52
CA SER A 35 -1.90 -9.52 9.13
C SER A 35 -3.20 -9.06 9.78
N PHE A 36 -4.09 -8.48 8.98
CA PHE A 36 -5.48 -8.23 9.38
C PHE A 36 -6.39 -9.35 8.88
N TRP A 37 -7.45 -9.63 9.63
CA TRP A 37 -8.41 -10.66 9.32
C TRP A 37 -9.82 -10.08 9.38
N VAL A 38 -10.48 -10.00 8.23
CA VAL A 38 -11.80 -9.38 8.09
C VAL A 38 -12.86 -10.47 8.06
N ARG A 39 -13.95 -10.26 8.82
CA ARG A 39 -15.14 -11.09 8.77
C ARG A 39 -16.34 -10.22 8.49
N HIS A 40 -17.27 -10.73 7.71
CA HIS A 40 -18.50 -9.99 7.41
C HIS A 40 -19.58 -10.24 8.47
N GLN A 41 -19.60 -11.44 9.03
CA GLN A 41 -20.53 -11.90 10.05
C GLN A 41 -19.77 -12.56 11.21
N SER A 42 -20.49 -12.89 12.29
CA SER A 42 -19.85 -13.59 13.41
C SER A 42 -19.40 -14.99 12.96
N ALA A 43 -18.34 -15.53 13.56
CA ALA A 43 -17.77 -16.83 13.15
C ALA A 43 -18.72 -18.03 13.34
N SER A 44 -19.84 -17.83 14.03
CA SER A 44 -20.91 -18.83 14.21
C SER A 44 -21.97 -18.81 13.12
N ASP A 45 -21.93 -17.84 12.20
CA ASP A 45 -22.98 -17.68 11.19
C ASP A 45 -22.65 -18.49 9.94
N GLU A 46 -23.58 -19.38 9.53
CA GLU A 46 -23.52 -20.11 8.25
C GLU A 46 -23.29 -19.17 7.05
N GLY A 47 -23.66 -17.89 7.19
CA GLY A 47 -23.46 -16.88 6.15
C GLY A 47 -22.00 -16.49 5.91
N GLU A 48 -21.12 -16.57 6.93
CA GLU A 48 -19.68 -16.34 6.74
C GLU A 48 -19.07 -17.46 5.89
N LEU A 49 -19.49 -18.71 6.15
CA LEU A 49 -19.08 -19.92 5.40
C LEU A 49 -19.61 -19.97 3.96
N ARG A 50 -20.25 -18.91 3.44
CA ARG A 50 -20.46 -18.77 1.98
C ARG A 50 -19.23 -18.25 1.27
N ASN A 51 -18.29 -17.66 2.00
CA ASN A 51 -17.05 -17.14 1.44
C ASN A 51 -16.01 -18.26 1.30
N ASN A 52 -15.60 -18.55 0.06
CA ASN A 52 -14.58 -19.57 -0.24
C ASN A 52 -13.15 -19.13 0.10
N GLN A 53 -12.95 -17.87 0.46
CA GLN A 53 -11.64 -17.26 0.74
C GLN A 53 -11.41 -17.03 2.24
N LEU A 54 -12.11 -17.76 3.11
CA LEU A 54 -11.84 -17.70 4.55
C LEU A 54 -10.55 -18.45 4.88
N THR A 55 -9.72 -17.82 5.71
CA THR A 55 -8.49 -18.42 6.21
C THR A 55 -8.69 -19.02 7.59
N TRP A 56 -8.14 -20.22 7.77
CA TRP A 56 -8.14 -21.01 9.00
C TRP A 56 -6.70 -21.20 9.47
N LYS A 57 -6.39 -20.86 10.72
CA LYS A 57 -5.04 -20.98 11.30
C LYS A 57 -4.93 -22.23 12.17
N PHE A 58 -3.91 -23.02 11.92
CA PHE A 58 -3.61 -24.24 12.65
C PHE A 58 -2.84 -23.95 13.95
N PRO A 59 -2.86 -24.87 14.93
CA PRO A 59 -2.02 -24.74 16.12
C PRO A 59 -0.52 -24.65 15.84
N ASN A 60 -0.05 -25.27 14.75
CA ASN A 60 1.35 -25.20 14.30
C ASN A 60 1.69 -23.90 13.55
N GLY A 61 0.73 -22.99 13.37
CA GLY A 61 0.91 -21.71 12.68
C GLY A 61 0.59 -21.72 11.18
N SER A 62 0.42 -22.89 10.53
CA SER A 62 0.07 -22.93 9.10
C SER A 62 -1.36 -22.45 8.84
N TYR A 63 -1.67 -22.16 7.57
CA TYR A 63 -2.97 -21.65 7.14
C TYR A 63 -3.66 -22.60 6.15
N TRP A 64 -4.99 -22.61 6.14
CA TRP A 64 -5.84 -23.27 5.15
C TRP A 64 -6.90 -22.31 4.66
N VAL A 65 -7.16 -22.29 3.35
CA VAL A 65 -8.15 -21.39 2.74
C VAL A 65 -9.29 -22.21 2.18
N SER A 66 -10.48 -22.06 2.78
CA SER A 66 -11.73 -22.63 2.28
C SER A 66 -12.92 -22.03 3.00
N ASN A 67 -14.12 -22.28 2.49
CA ASN A 67 -15.38 -21.98 3.18
C ASN A 67 -15.67 -22.89 4.41
N GLY A 68 -14.64 -23.45 5.04
CA GLY A 68 -14.75 -24.45 6.10
C GLY A 68 -14.77 -25.89 5.57
N ALA A 69 -15.03 -26.11 4.28
CA ALA A 69 -14.90 -27.44 3.69
C ALA A 69 -13.44 -27.93 3.80
N GLY A 70 -13.27 -29.12 4.40
CA GLY A 70 -11.95 -29.74 4.58
C GLY A 70 -11.04 -29.05 5.61
N ALA A 71 -11.50 -27.98 6.27
CA ALA A 71 -10.74 -27.36 7.35
C ALA A 71 -10.65 -28.33 8.55
N PRO A 72 -9.45 -28.62 9.07
CA PRO A 72 -9.31 -29.50 10.23
C PRO A 72 -10.01 -28.94 11.47
N ALA A 73 -10.50 -29.83 12.34
CA ALA A 73 -11.30 -29.46 13.51
C ALA A 73 -10.53 -28.58 14.51
N GLU A 74 -9.20 -28.72 14.56
CA GLU A 74 -8.30 -27.94 15.40
C GLU A 74 -7.94 -26.56 14.82
N ALA A 75 -8.30 -26.27 13.57
CA ALA A 75 -8.00 -25.01 12.92
C ALA A 75 -8.99 -23.91 13.38
N LYS A 76 -8.47 -22.74 13.72
CA LYS A 76 -9.26 -21.58 14.12
C LYS A 76 -9.60 -20.74 12.89
N LEU A 77 -10.88 -20.50 12.64
CA LEU A 77 -11.31 -19.52 11.64
C LEU A 77 -10.74 -18.14 11.99
N MET A 78 -10.01 -17.54 11.05
CA MET A 78 -9.43 -16.20 11.17
C MET A 78 -10.28 -15.15 10.45
N GLY A 79 -10.70 -15.42 9.21
CA GLY A 79 -11.41 -14.47 8.33
C GLY A 79 -10.72 -14.37 6.97
N VAL A 80 -11.12 -13.41 6.14
CA VAL A 80 -10.40 -13.05 4.92
C VAL A 80 -9.10 -12.33 5.30
N TRP A 81 -7.98 -12.76 4.74
CA TRP A 81 -6.68 -12.17 5.01
C TRP A 81 -6.51 -10.85 4.25
N CYS A 82 -6.18 -9.77 4.97
CA CYS A 82 -5.96 -8.44 4.41
C CYS A 82 -4.62 -7.88 4.91
N PRO A 83 -3.46 -8.30 4.35
CA PRO A 83 -2.17 -7.81 4.80
C PRO A 83 -1.98 -6.32 4.49
N ARG A 84 -1.18 -5.62 5.32
CA ARG A 84 -0.78 -4.22 5.11
C ARG A 84 0.72 -4.05 5.37
N GLY A 85 1.38 -3.16 4.61
CA GLY A 85 2.81 -2.90 4.78
C GLY A 85 3.11 -2.22 6.12
N VAL A 86 4.13 -2.69 6.83
CA VAL A 86 4.61 -2.12 8.10
C VAL A 86 6.09 -1.75 7.99
N THR A 87 6.33 -0.49 7.71
CA THR A 87 7.63 0.18 7.80
C THR A 87 7.40 1.66 7.51
N VAL A 88 8.43 2.50 7.65
CA VAL A 88 8.39 3.87 7.13
C VAL A 88 8.00 3.82 5.65
N GLY A 89 6.87 4.41 5.30
CA GLY A 89 6.30 4.40 3.95
C GLY A 89 5.12 3.42 3.74
N GLY A 90 4.88 2.53 4.70
CA GLY A 90 3.75 1.60 4.73
C GLY A 90 3.65 0.73 3.47
N SER A 91 2.43 0.54 2.96
CA SER A 91 2.18 -0.32 1.81
C SER A 91 2.88 0.12 0.51
N SER A 92 3.32 1.37 0.36
CA SER A 92 4.08 1.78 -0.83
C SER A 92 5.41 1.02 -0.98
N VAL A 93 5.93 0.48 0.13
CA VAL A 93 7.15 -0.33 0.14
C VAL A 93 6.93 -1.77 -0.35
N VAL A 94 5.69 -2.29 -0.27
CA VAL A 94 5.39 -3.71 -0.52
C VAL A 94 4.31 -3.98 -1.57
N ASN A 95 3.59 -2.95 -2.05
CA ASN A 95 2.50 -3.11 -3.03
C ASN A 95 2.99 -3.40 -4.47
N ALA A 96 2.03 -3.60 -5.38
CA ALA A 96 2.18 -3.83 -6.83
C ALA A 96 3.00 -2.80 -7.61
N MET A 97 3.27 -1.63 -7.02
CA MET A 97 3.76 -0.43 -7.69
C MET A 97 2.85 0.17 -8.77
N ALA A 98 1.80 -0.56 -9.18
CA ALA A 98 0.80 -0.11 -10.14
C ALA A 98 0.29 1.29 -9.80
N THR A 99 0.37 2.18 -10.77
CA THR A 99 -0.03 3.59 -10.66
C THR A 99 -1.14 3.84 -11.67
N PHE A 100 -2.38 3.82 -11.18
CA PHE A 100 -3.58 4.19 -11.92
C PHE A 100 -4.28 5.33 -11.20
N LEU A 101 -4.79 6.27 -11.97
CA LEU A 101 -5.69 7.29 -11.47
C LEU A 101 -7.07 6.68 -11.21
N PRO A 102 -7.75 7.09 -10.12
CA PRO A 102 -9.16 6.80 -9.99
C PRO A 102 -9.95 7.58 -11.04
N ASN A 103 -11.16 7.11 -11.30
CA ASN A 103 -12.08 7.77 -12.23
C ASN A 103 -12.31 9.24 -11.83
N ASP A 104 -12.55 10.11 -12.81
CA ASP A 104 -12.79 11.53 -12.57
C ASP A 104 -14.00 11.74 -11.66
N SER A 105 -15.02 10.88 -11.75
CA SER A 105 -16.19 10.92 -10.87
C SER A 105 -15.86 10.74 -9.39
N GLU A 106 -14.76 10.06 -9.03
CA GLU A 106 -14.30 9.97 -7.65
C GLU A 106 -13.67 11.29 -7.19
N TRP A 107 -12.89 11.95 -8.06
CA TRP A 107 -12.36 13.28 -7.77
C TRP A 107 -13.45 14.34 -7.67
N ASP A 108 -14.48 14.25 -8.52
CA ASP A 108 -15.69 15.08 -8.45
C ASP A 108 -16.36 14.95 -7.09
N TYR A 109 -16.53 13.71 -6.62
CA TYR A 109 -17.10 13.42 -5.31
C TYR A 109 -16.25 14.04 -4.19
N VAL A 110 -14.94 13.82 -4.19
CA VAL A 110 -14.02 14.38 -3.17
C VAL A 110 -14.04 15.91 -3.18
N ALA A 111 -13.95 16.53 -4.36
CA ALA A 111 -14.01 17.99 -4.49
C ALA A 111 -15.34 18.56 -3.98
N ASN A 112 -16.46 17.88 -4.25
CA ASN A 112 -17.78 18.32 -3.80
C ASN A 112 -17.96 18.21 -2.29
N ILE A 113 -17.54 17.11 -1.66
CA ILE A 113 -17.69 16.94 -0.20
C ILE A 113 -16.73 17.81 0.61
N THR A 114 -15.57 18.15 0.05
CA THR A 114 -14.56 19.01 0.71
C THR A 114 -14.76 20.49 0.38
N GLY A 115 -15.41 20.81 -0.73
CA GLY A 115 -15.48 22.16 -1.29
C GLY A 115 -14.16 22.63 -1.90
N ASP A 116 -13.23 21.72 -2.19
CA ASP A 116 -11.88 22.03 -2.68
C ASP A 116 -11.65 21.41 -4.07
N ALA A 117 -11.65 22.23 -5.10
CA ALA A 117 -11.43 21.77 -6.47
C ALA A 117 -9.98 21.33 -6.74
N SER A 118 -9.02 21.66 -5.85
CA SER A 118 -7.61 21.31 -6.04
C SER A 118 -7.36 19.81 -6.01
N TRP A 119 -8.26 19.02 -5.40
CA TRP A 119 -8.20 17.55 -5.40
C TRP A 119 -8.10 16.95 -6.81
N ARG A 120 -8.70 17.58 -7.82
CA ARG A 120 -8.62 17.12 -9.22
C ARG A 120 -7.22 17.18 -9.82
N ARG A 121 -6.33 17.99 -9.24
CA ARG A 121 -4.98 18.25 -9.76
C ARG A 121 -3.87 17.67 -8.88
N ILE A 122 -4.24 16.92 -7.84
CA ILE A 122 -3.26 16.43 -6.87
C ILE A 122 -2.20 15.54 -7.53
N SER A 123 -2.60 14.69 -8.47
CA SER A 123 -1.68 13.82 -9.21
C SER A 123 -0.67 14.62 -10.02
N GLU A 124 -1.12 15.59 -10.82
CA GLU A 124 -0.23 16.52 -11.56
C GLU A 124 0.73 17.28 -10.62
N MET A 125 0.27 17.64 -9.42
CA MET A 125 1.07 18.41 -8.48
C MET A 125 2.18 17.59 -7.81
N ILE A 126 1.93 16.31 -7.55
CA ILE A 126 2.87 15.46 -6.80
C ILE A 126 3.72 14.60 -7.71
N GLU A 127 3.28 14.32 -8.94
CA GLU A 127 3.96 13.43 -9.88
C GLU A 127 5.28 14.03 -10.40
N LYS A 128 6.24 13.13 -10.58
CA LYS A 128 7.45 13.32 -11.37
C LYS A 128 7.53 12.18 -12.39
N ASN A 129 6.99 12.45 -13.57
CA ASN A 129 6.87 11.50 -14.65
C ASN A 129 8.20 11.32 -15.39
N HIS A 130 8.61 10.07 -15.62
CA HIS A 130 9.86 9.71 -16.32
C HIS A 130 9.64 9.11 -17.72
N TYR A 131 8.40 8.87 -18.14
CA TYR A 131 8.09 8.10 -19.35
C TYR A 131 7.40 8.90 -20.46
N LEU A 132 6.93 10.13 -20.16
CA LEU A 132 6.33 11.04 -21.13
C LEU A 132 7.20 12.30 -21.34
N PRO A 133 7.07 12.99 -22.49
CA PRO A 133 7.71 14.28 -22.70
C PRO A 133 7.24 15.32 -21.66
N GLU A 134 8.19 16.15 -21.18
CA GLU A 134 7.88 17.24 -20.25
C GLU A 134 6.81 18.18 -20.80
N GLY A 135 5.83 18.53 -19.95
CA GLY A 135 4.69 19.35 -20.32
C GLY A 135 3.51 18.60 -20.94
N THR A 136 3.56 17.26 -20.99
CA THR A 136 2.39 16.45 -21.38
C THR A 136 1.19 16.75 -20.46
N PRO A 137 0.02 17.15 -20.99
CA PRO A 137 -1.15 17.45 -20.18
C PRO A 137 -1.61 16.26 -19.33
N GLY A 138 -2.06 16.52 -18.10
CA GLY A 138 -2.50 15.47 -17.16
C GLY A 138 -1.40 14.92 -16.26
N HIS A 139 -0.14 15.29 -16.48
CA HIS A 139 1.01 14.77 -15.73
C HIS A 139 1.86 15.85 -15.07
N GLY A 140 2.48 15.45 -13.96
CA GLY A 140 3.48 16.25 -13.22
C GLY A 140 4.91 15.86 -13.56
N PHE A 141 5.82 16.83 -13.58
CA PHE A 141 7.25 16.61 -13.87
C PHE A 141 8.20 17.12 -12.78
N ASP A 142 7.68 17.93 -11.85
CA ASP A 142 8.47 18.61 -10.80
C ASP A 142 8.18 18.10 -9.39
N GLY A 143 7.24 17.16 -9.27
CA GLY A 143 6.80 16.61 -7.99
C GLY A 143 7.82 15.68 -7.34
N HIS A 144 7.38 14.98 -6.32
CA HIS A 144 8.22 14.02 -5.60
C HIS A 144 7.85 12.57 -5.91
N PHE A 145 6.60 12.28 -6.32
CA PHE A 145 6.10 10.94 -6.60
C PHE A 145 6.57 10.48 -7.97
N GLU A 146 7.61 9.67 -8.00
CA GLU A 146 8.25 9.25 -9.24
C GLU A 146 7.47 8.12 -9.93
N THR A 147 7.18 8.28 -11.22
CA THR A 147 6.42 7.31 -12.03
C THR A 147 7.20 6.94 -13.29
N ASN A 148 7.15 5.66 -13.66
CA ASN A 148 7.84 5.12 -14.83
C ASN A 148 6.96 4.08 -15.54
N LEU A 149 7.17 3.90 -16.84
CA LEU A 149 6.43 2.94 -17.67
C LEU A 149 7.39 2.18 -18.57
N GLY A 150 7.16 0.88 -18.74
CA GLY A 150 7.95 0.03 -19.63
C GLY A 150 7.73 0.42 -21.09
N ASN A 151 8.77 0.30 -21.92
CA ASN A 151 8.72 0.64 -23.35
C ASN A 151 8.20 -0.50 -24.25
N GLY A 152 7.67 -1.57 -23.64
CA GLY A 152 7.10 -2.73 -24.30
C GLY A 152 8.10 -3.78 -24.80
N SER A 153 9.42 -3.51 -24.74
CA SER A 153 10.43 -4.46 -25.24
C SER A 153 10.40 -5.79 -24.49
N GLN A 154 10.03 -5.76 -23.20
CA GLN A 154 9.89 -6.95 -22.36
C GLN A 154 8.88 -7.97 -22.89
N TYR A 155 7.91 -7.54 -23.69
CA TYR A 155 6.92 -8.44 -24.28
C TYR A 155 7.43 -9.13 -25.55
N LEU A 156 8.42 -8.55 -26.24
CA LEU A 156 9.00 -9.11 -27.45
C LEU A 156 9.82 -10.38 -27.18
N ASP A 157 10.35 -10.52 -25.96
CA ASP A 157 11.13 -11.69 -25.53
C ASP A 157 10.24 -12.93 -25.28
N ASN A 158 8.91 -12.78 -25.40
CA ASN A 158 7.95 -13.86 -25.21
C ASN A 158 6.87 -13.87 -26.30
N PRO A 159 7.17 -14.40 -27.50
CA PRO A 159 6.24 -14.38 -28.63
C PRO A 159 4.93 -15.13 -28.35
N GLY A 160 4.96 -16.20 -27.54
CA GLY A 160 3.75 -16.93 -27.16
C GLY A 160 2.81 -16.08 -26.29
N LEU A 161 3.36 -15.22 -25.42
CA LEU A 161 2.55 -14.29 -24.62
C LEU A 161 1.94 -13.18 -25.49
N ILE A 162 2.67 -12.71 -26.51
CA ILE A 162 2.13 -11.75 -27.48
C ILE A 162 0.91 -12.31 -28.21
N ASP A 163 0.93 -13.57 -28.61
CA ASP A 163 -0.23 -14.21 -29.27
C ASP A 163 -1.47 -14.22 -28.37
N VAL A 164 -1.28 -14.41 -27.06
CA VAL A 164 -2.37 -14.32 -26.07
C VAL A 164 -2.93 -12.90 -26.02
N TYR A 165 -2.07 -11.87 -25.93
CA TYR A 165 -2.54 -10.49 -25.93
C TYR A 165 -3.21 -10.08 -27.24
N LYS A 166 -2.70 -10.53 -28.39
CA LYS A 166 -3.35 -10.33 -29.69
C LYS A 166 -4.76 -10.92 -29.72
N ALA A 167 -4.94 -12.13 -29.18
CA ALA A 167 -6.26 -12.74 -29.06
C ALA A 167 -7.19 -11.96 -28.13
N MET A 168 -6.67 -11.40 -27.03
CA MET A 168 -7.45 -10.52 -26.14
C MET A 168 -7.89 -9.23 -26.84
N VAL A 169 -6.97 -8.55 -27.53
CA VAL A 169 -7.27 -7.33 -28.29
C VAL A 169 -8.30 -7.60 -29.40
N GLY A 170 -8.16 -8.72 -30.11
CA GLY A 170 -9.13 -9.13 -31.13
C GLY A 170 -10.51 -9.47 -30.57
N SER A 171 -10.60 -10.01 -29.35
CA SER A 171 -11.89 -10.38 -28.74
C SER A 171 -12.74 -9.18 -28.33
N ILE A 172 -12.10 -8.04 -28.03
CA ILE A 172 -12.75 -6.75 -27.79
C ILE A 172 -12.93 -5.93 -29.09
N GLY A 173 -12.70 -6.53 -30.26
CA GLY A 173 -12.93 -5.90 -31.57
C GLY A 173 -11.88 -4.87 -31.98
N GLN A 174 -10.72 -4.85 -31.32
CA GLN A 174 -9.61 -3.95 -31.64
C GLN A 174 -8.56 -4.63 -32.51
N ASP A 175 -7.67 -3.85 -33.12
CA ASP A 175 -6.64 -4.34 -34.05
C ASP A 175 -5.51 -5.08 -33.30
N PRO A 176 -5.40 -6.42 -33.44
CA PRO A 176 -4.38 -7.20 -32.74
C PRO A 176 -2.94 -6.79 -33.09
N GLU A 177 -2.71 -6.18 -34.26
CA GLU A 177 -1.36 -5.75 -34.65
C GLU A 177 -0.89 -4.52 -33.87
N LYS A 178 -1.79 -3.83 -33.15
CA LYS A 178 -1.46 -2.70 -32.26
C LYS A 178 -1.10 -3.11 -30.84
N VAL A 179 -1.02 -4.40 -30.54
CA VAL A 179 -0.81 -4.91 -29.17
C VAL A 179 0.39 -4.30 -28.44
N ILE A 180 1.52 -4.06 -29.13
CA ILE A 180 2.71 -3.46 -28.51
C ILE A 180 2.49 -1.96 -28.23
N GLU A 181 1.83 -1.25 -29.15
CA GLU A 181 1.44 0.16 -28.96
C GLU A 181 0.54 0.30 -27.73
N MET A 182 -0.45 -0.59 -27.61
CA MET A 182 -1.38 -0.65 -26.49
C MET A 182 -0.72 -1.04 -25.16
N LEU A 183 0.17 -2.03 -25.15
CA LEU A 183 0.92 -2.40 -23.95
C LEU A 183 1.96 -1.35 -23.50
N SER A 184 2.20 -0.34 -24.33
CA SER A 184 3.10 0.77 -24.02
C SER A 184 2.36 2.10 -23.88
N SER A 185 1.03 2.11 -24.04
CA SER A 185 0.23 3.33 -23.91
C SER A 185 0.00 3.66 -22.44
N ASP A 186 -0.12 4.95 -22.17
CA ASP A 186 -0.40 5.46 -20.84
C ASP A 186 -1.91 5.29 -20.51
N PRO A 187 -2.29 4.52 -19.48
CA PRO A 187 -3.68 4.42 -19.04
C PRO A 187 -4.17 5.68 -18.31
N ASN A 188 -3.26 6.55 -17.85
CA ASN A 188 -3.59 7.73 -17.06
C ASN A 188 -3.77 8.99 -17.90
N PHE A 189 -3.85 8.85 -19.23
CA PHE A 189 -3.90 9.96 -20.16
C PHE A 189 -5.05 10.92 -19.85
N LEU A 190 -4.85 12.20 -20.10
CA LEU A 190 -5.92 13.18 -19.98
C LEU A 190 -6.87 13.09 -21.18
N GLY A 191 -8.09 12.61 -20.95
CA GLY A 191 -9.14 12.54 -21.96
C GLY A 191 -10.53 12.38 -21.34
N GLU A 192 -11.56 12.92 -21.99
CA GLU A 192 -12.96 12.82 -21.52
C GLU A 192 -13.48 11.39 -21.48
N ASP A 193 -12.88 10.50 -22.27
CA ASP A 193 -13.27 9.10 -22.42
C ASP A 193 -12.36 8.13 -21.64
N ARG A 194 -11.30 8.60 -20.96
CA ARG A 194 -10.31 7.75 -20.25
C ARG A 194 -10.97 6.65 -19.43
N ASP A 195 -11.95 7.02 -18.61
CA ASP A 195 -12.62 6.10 -17.67
C ASP A 195 -13.57 5.09 -18.34
N THR A 196 -13.80 5.24 -19.64
CA THR A 196 -14.72 4.41 -20.43
C THR A 196 -14.05 3.70 -21.60
N THR A 197 -12.79 4.04 -21.89
CA THR A 197 -12.07 3.45 -23.01
C THR A 197 -11.64 2.03 -22.68
N GLU A 198 -12.29 1.06 -23.31
CA GLU A 198 -11.89 -0.34 -23.27
C GLU A 198 -10.57 -0.53 -24.02
N GLY A 199 -9.66 -1.33 -23.47
CA GLY A 199 -8.40 -1.59 -24.13
C GLY A 199 -7.42 -2.37 -23.27
N LEU A 200 -6.30 -2.68 -23.91
CA LEU A 200 -5.07 -3.10 -23.26
C LEU A 200 -4.21 -1.85 -23.06
N TRP A 201 -3.60 -1.74 -21.89
CA TRP A 201 -2.82 -0.56 -21.51
C TRP A 201 -1.49 -0.98 -20.92
N GLY A 202 -0.51 -0.08 -21.00
CA GLY A 202 0.69 -0.20 -20.20
C GLY A 202 0.37 -0.18 -18.70
N LEU A 203 1.32 -0.67 -17.90
CA LEU A 203 1.24 -0.64 -16.44
C LEU A 203 2.28 0.35 -15.90
N PRO A 204 1.89 1.61 -15.62
CA PRO A 204 2.78 2.55 -14.97
C PRO A 204 3.07 2.08 -13.55
N PHE A 205 4.31 2.29 -13.12
CA PHE A 205 4.79 1.93 -11.80
C PHE A 205 5.25 3.19 -11.05
N HIS A 206 5.09 3.20 -9.73
CA HIS A 206 5.77 4.18 -8.88
C HIS A 206 7.24 3.79 -8.77
N ALA A 207 8.02 4.26 -9.72
CA ALA A 207 9.41 3.91 -9.88
C ALA A 207 10.20 5.14 -10.32
N LYS A 208 11.44 5.21 -9.84
CA LYS A 208 12.42 6.21 -10.25
C LYS A 208 12.87 5.93 -11.69
N ALA A 209 13.60 6.88 -12.28
CA ALA A 209 14.16 6.73 -13.62
C ALA A 209 15.04 5.48 -13.80
N ASN A 210 15.69 5.02 -12.73
CA ASN A 210 16.53 3.81 -12.71
C ASN A 210 15.76 2.54 -12.32
N TRP A 211 14.42 2.56 -12.32
CA TRP A 211 13.55 1.43 -11.96
C TRP A 211 13.62 0.97 -10.50
N GLU A 212 14.27 1.74 -9.62
CA GLU A 212 14.03 1.61 -8.17
C GLU A 212 12.57 1.93 -7.84
N ARG A 213 11.96 1.11 -6.98
CA ARG A 213 10.69 1.43 -6.35
C ARG A 213 10.77 2.81 -5.70
N TYR A 214 9.81 3.65 -6.01
CA TYR A 214 9.54 4.86 -5.24
C TYR A 214 8.60 4.54 -4.09
N SER A 215 8.83 5.10 -2.90
CA SER A 215 7.91 4.98 -1.78
C SER A 215 7.70 6.34 -1.13
N SER A 216 6.59 6.52 -0.41
CA SER A 216 6.45 7.68 0.48
C SER A 216 7.58 7.76 1.52
N ARG A 217 8.27 6.63 1.79
CA ARG A 217 9.55 6.57 2.50
C ARG A 217 10.59 7.51 1.90
N ASP A 218 10.77 7.51 0.59
CA ASP A 218 11.77 8.34 -0.10
C ASP A 218 11.53 9.83 0.17
N TYR A 219 10.27 10.28 0.17
CA TYR A 219 9.93 11.67 0.49
C TYR A 219 10.21 12.04 1.95
N ILE A 220 9.95 11.11 2.89
CA ILE A 220 10.26 11.29 4.31
C ILE A 220 11.77 11.45 4.51
N TYR A 221 12.58 10.57 3.92
CA TYR A 221 14.05 10.64 4.05
C TYR A 221 14.64 11.82 3.30
N ALA A 222 14.17 12.14 2.10
CA ALA A 222 14.55 13.38 1.40
C ALA A 222 14.32 14.62 2.26
N THR A 223 13.22 14.64 3.04
CA THR A 223 12.91 15.72 3.98
C THR A 223 13.83 15.73 5.21
N LEU A 224 14.13 14.56 5.79
CA LEU A 224 15.05 14.43 6.94
C LEU A 224 16.49 14.81 6.58
N ASP A 225 16.93 14.42 5.38
CA ASP A 225 18.31 14.57 4.92
C ASP A 225 18.59 15.95 4.32
N ALA A 226 17.55 16.64 3.84
CA ALA A 226 17.69 17.99 3.30
C ALA A 226 18.42 18.93 4.27
N LYS A 227 19.52 19.54 3.81
CA LYS A 227 20.31 20.52 4.57
C LYS A 227 20.16 21.93 4.00
N LYS A 228 20.30 22.93 4.86
CA LYS A 228 20.54 24.33 4.46
C LYS A 228 22.00 24.45 4.00
N GLU A 229 22.35 25.54 3.32
CA GLU A 229 23.73 25.84 2.88
C GLU A 229 24.76 25.72 4.01
N LYS A 230 24.38 26.07 5.25
CA LYS A 230 25.23 25.99 6.44
C LYS A 230 25.26 24.60 7.12
N GLY A 231 24.80 23.54 6.45
CA GLY A 231 24.83 22.14 6.91
C GLY A 231 23.79 21.73 7.96
N SER A 232 23.02 22.67 8.51
CA SER A 232 21.91 22.35 9.43
C SER A 232 20.70 21.76 8.68
N CYS A 233 19.86 20.97 9.37
CA CYS A 233 18.65 20.41 8.78
C CYS A 233 17.74 21.51 8.20
N LYS A 234 17.27 21.30 6.97
CA LYS A 234 16.39 22.24 6.24
C LYS A 234 15.00 22.26 6.86
N TYR A 235 14.45 21.08 7.13
CA TYR A 235 13.12 20.91 7.71
C TYR A 235 13.20 20.35 9.12
N PRO A 236 12.36 20.82 10.06
CA PRO A 236 12.39 20.38 11.44
C PRO A 236 11.53 19.13 11.64
N LEU A 237 11.83 18.05 10.91
CA LEU A 237 11.15 16.75 10.99
C LEU A 237 11.93 15.81 11.92
N THR A 238 11.21 15.07 12.76
CA THR A 238 11.75 14.00 13.60
C THR A 238 10.95 12.74 13.34
N LEU A 239 11.62 11.64 13.01
CA LEU A 239 11.03 10.33 12.82
C LEU A 239 11.28 9.47 14.06
N SER A 240 10.23 8.84 14.58
CA SER A 240 10.33 7.80 15.61
C SER A 240 9.64 6.54 15.10
N THR A 241 10.44 5.57 14.67
CA THR A 241 10.00 4.20 14.31
C THR A 241 9.63 3.39 15.56
N THR A 242 9.13 2.17 15.42
CA THR A 242 8.72 1.30 16.54
C THR A 242 7.83 1.99 17.56
N SER A 243 6.97 2.89 17.09
CA SER A 243 6.14 3.81 17.89
C SER A 243 4.68 3.68 17.48
N LEU A 244 3.99 2.74 18.11
CA LEU A 244 2.56 2.49 17.84
C LEU A 244 1.71 3.54 18.54
N ALA A 245 1.12 4.46 17.79
CA ALA A 245 0.12 5.39 18.32
C ALA A 245 -1.10 4.63 18.87
N THR A 246 -1.51 4.93 20.10
CA THR A 246 -2.63 4.25 20.77
C THR A 246 -3.87 5.12 20.85
N LYS A 247 -3.72 6.40 21.22
CA LYS A 247 -4.83 7.36 21.29
C LYS A 247 -4.35 8.81 21.21
N ILE A 248 -5.28 9.69 20.85
CA ILE A 248 -5.15 11.14 20.86
C ILE A 248 -5.42 11.65 22.27
N LEU A 249 -4.65 12.64 22.70
CA LEU A 249 -4.83 13.36 23.95
C LEU A 249 -5.63 14.63 23.68
N PHE A 250 -6.65 14.91 24.49
CA PHE A 250 -7.51 16.09 24.35
C PHE A 250 -7.39 17.03 25.55
N ASP A 251 -7.43 18.33 25.26
CA ASP A 251 -7.82 19.37 26.21
C ASP A 251 -9.33 19.61 26.07
N GLU A 252 -10.03 19.53 27.20
CA GLU A 252 -11.49 19.50 27.29
C GLU A 252 -11.99 20.59 28.25
N ALA A 253 -11.51 21.82 28.04
CA ALA A 253 -12.01 22.98 28.78
C ALA A 253 -13.55 23.05 28.68
N GLU A 254 -14.20 23.28 29.83
CA GLU A 254 -15.66 23.25 29.94
C GLU A 254 -16.33 24.23 28.95
N GLY A 255 -17.30 23.74 28.19
CA GLY A 255 -18.01 24.52 27.16
C GLY A 255 -17.22 24.77 25.88
N ALA A 256 -15.97 24.32 25.78
CA ALA A 256 -15.16 24.41 24.57
C ALA A 256 -15.24 23.13 23.73
N ARG A 257 -15.01 23.28 22.41
CA ARG A 257 -14.80 22.12 21.52
C ARG A 257 -13.51 21.41 21.95
N PRO A 258 -13.52 20.08 22.13
CA PRO A 258 -12.32 19.32 22.48
C PRO A 258 -11.18 19.62 21.50
N LYS A 259 -10.00 19.90 22.04
CA LYS A 259 -8.80 20.22 21.25
C LYS A 259 -7.79 19.09 21.36
N ALA A 260 -7.37 18.52 20.24
CA ALA A 260 -6.26 17.57 20.24
C ALA A 260 -4.97 18.30 20.65
N ILE A 261 -4.29 17.79 21.68
CA ILE A 261 -3.07 18.38 22.25
C ILE A 261 -1.86 17.44 22.17
N GLY A 262 -2.04 16.21 21.70
CA GLY A 262 -0.96 15.24 21.62
C GLY A 262 -1.43 13.83 21.31
N VAL A 263 -0.50 12.89 21.41
CA VAL A 263 -0.71 11.46 21.15
C VAL A 263 0.00 10.66 22.24
N GLU A 264 -0.67 9.62 22.75
CA GLU A 264 -0.05 8.53 23.49
C GLU A 264 0.36 7.44 22.52
N TYR A 265 1.52 6.83 22.75
CA TYR A 265 2.04 5.76 21.91
C TYR A 265 2.86 4.75 22.73
N LEU A 266 2.93 3.52 22.24
CA LEU A 266 3.80 2.48 22.77
C LEU A 266 5.11 2.47 21.96
N LYS A 267 6.23 2.69 22.64
CA LYS A 267 7.58 2.58 22.08
C LYS A 267 8.12 1.17 22.30
N GLY A 268 8.40 0.45 21.22
CA GLY A 268 8.99 -0.88 21.25
C GLY A 268 8.76 -1.63 19.94
N ALA A 269 9.67 -2.54 19.59
CA ALA A 269 9.51 -3.37 18.41
C ALA A 269 8.36 -4.38 18.59
N CYS A 270 7.60 -4.61 17.53
CA CYS A 270 6.54 -5.62 17.45
C CYS A 270 5.46 -5.51 18.54
N VAL A 271 5.26 -4.32 19.12
CA VAL A 271 4.28 -4.10 20.22
C VAL A 271 2.83 -4.20 19.76
N TYR A 272 2.59 -4.13 18.46
CA TYR A 272 1.25 -4.25 17.90
C TYR A 272 0.83 -5.70 17.71
N GLY A 273 -0.40 -6.03 18.12
CA GLY A 273 -0.90 -7.41 18.05
C GLY A 273 -1.13 -7.95 16.63
N ALA A 274 -1.17 -7.08 15.61
CA ALA A 274 -1.25 -7.51 14.20
C ALA A 274 0.12 -7.87 13.60
N ASP A 275 1.22 -7.61 14.33
CA ASP A 275 2.56 -8.05 13.96
C ASP A 275 2.73 -9.54 14.28
N GLU A 276 3.06 -10.37 13.30
CA GLU A 276 3.21 -11.82 13.52
C GLU A 276 4.38 -12.18 14.45
N ARG A 277 5.33 -11.24 14.62
CA ARG A 277 6.46 -11.37 15.55
C ARG A 277 6.06 -11.02 16.99
N HIS A 278 4.86 -10.48 17.21
CA HIS A 278 4.33 -10.18 18.53
C HIS A 278 4.17 -11.46 19.37
N ASN A 279 4.60 -11.40 20.63
CA ASN A 279 4.41 -12.51 21.57
C ASN A 279 4.17 -11.99 22.99
N ALA A 280 3.82 -12.89 23.91
CA ALA A 280 3.48 -12.55 25.29
C ALA A 280 4.61 -11.86 26.08
N THR A 281 5.86 -11.93 25.61
CA THR A 281 7.00 -11.25 26.25
C THR A 281 7.28 -9.87 25.66
N THR A 282 6.68 -9.55 24.51
CA THR A 282 6.81 -8.24 23.88
C THR A 282 6.20 -7.16 24.77
N LYS A 283 6.99 -6.12 25.08
CA LYS A 283 6.57 -4.99 25.93
C LYS A 283 6.91 -3.68 25.25
N GLY A 284 5.94 -2.77 25.27
CA GLY A 284 6.13 -1.38 24.87
C GLY A 284 6.22 -0.46 26.07
N GLU A 285 7.01 0.59 25.97
CA GLU A 285 7.01 1.69 26.92
C GLU A 285 5.94 2.72 26.53
N VAL A 286 5.03 3.04 27.44
CA VAL A 286 4.04 4.11 27.22
C VAL A 286 4.76 5.46 27.20
N LYS A 287 4.55 6.21 26.13
CA LYS A 287 5.09 7.56 25.93
C LYS A 287 3.97 8.50 25.50
N GLN A 288 4.22 9.80 25.67
CA GLN A 288 3.33 10.87 25.22
C GLN A 288 4.14 11.90 24.44
N ALA A 289 3.55 12.41 23.36
CA ALA A 289 4.08 13.53 22.60
C ALA A 289 2.99 14.61 22.48
N PHE A 290 3.32 15.84 22.86
CA PHE A 290 2.40 16.97 22.80
C PHE A 290 2.60 17.78 21.51
N ALA A 291 1.49 18.27 20.96
CA ALA A 291 1.44 19.05 19.73
C ALA A 291 0.85 20.43 19.99
N CYS A 292 1.56 21.48 19.56
CA CYS A 292 1.12 22.86 19.74
C CYS A 292 0.15 23.35 18.65
N ARG A 293 0.07 22.63 17.51
CA ARG A 293 -0.71 23.04 16.33
C ARG A 293 -1.75 22.01 15.97
N GLU A 294 -1.31 20.83 15.54
CA GLU A 294 -2.17 19.81 14.97
C GLU A 294 -1.68 18.41 15.29
N VAL A 295 -2.62 17.47 15.29
CA VAL A 295 -2.39 16.02 15.32
C VAL A 295 -2.99 15.47 14.05
N ILE A 296 -2.16 14.83 13.21
CA ILE A 296 -2.58 14.22 11.95
C ILE A 296 -2.58 12.70 12.14
N VAL A 297 -3.70 12.06 11.86
CA VAL A 297 -3.83 10.59 11.94
C VAL A 297 -3.80 10.02 10.53
N ALA A 298 -2.74 9.28 10.22
CA ALA A 298 -2.53 8.63 8.91
C ALA A 298 -2.30 7.12 9.06
N GLY A 299 -3.06 6.46 9.96
CA GLY A 299 -2.89 5.04 10.29
C GLY A 299 -3.43 4.04 9.25
N GLY A 300 -3.84 4.47 8.06
CA GLY A 300 -4.48 3.60 7.07
C GLY A 300 -5.86 3.10 7.50
N ALA A 301 -6.58 2.45 6.57
CA ALA A 301 -8.01 2.13 6.70
C ALA A 301 -8.38 1.28 7.95
N PHE A 302 -7.44 0.47 8.46
CA PHE A 302 -7.66 -0.37 9.64
C PHE A 302 -7.34 0.34 10.96
N ASN A 303 -6.24 1.08 11.06
CA ASN A 303 -5.79 1.60 12.34
C ASN A 303 -6.30 3.01 12.63
N TRP A 304 -6.57 3.86 11.63
CA TRP A 304 -7.09 5.21 11.91
C TRP A 304 -8.43 5.18 12.67
N PRO A 305 -9.41 4.29 12.34
CA PRO A 305 -10.65 4.23 13.09
C PRO A 305 -10.43 3.69 14.50
N GLN A 306 -9.55 2.70 14.67
CA GLN A 306 -9.18 2.16 15.97
C GLN A 306 -8.59 3.25 16.87
N ILE A 307 -7.66 4.05 16.36
CA ILE A 307 -7.07 5.16 17.10
C ILE A 307 -8.16 6.15 17.53
N LEU A 308 -9.07 6.54 16.63
CA LEU A 308 -10.17 7.45 16.98
C LEU A 308 -11.09 6.87 18.05
N GLN A 309 -11.51 5.61 17.92
CA GLN A 309 -12.37 4.94 18.90
C GLN A 309 -11.70 4.86 20.28
N LEU A 310 -10.43 4.44 20.34
CA LEU A 310 -9.63 4.43 21.58
C LEU A 310 -9.42 5.83 22.17
N SER A 311 -9.61 6.88 21.37
CA SER A 311 -9.55 8.28 21.78
C SER A 311 -10.92 8.86 22.16
N GLY A 312 -11.98 8.04 22.18
CA GLY A 312 -13.34 8.48 22.50
C GLY A 312 -14.14 9.06 21.34
N ILE A 313 -13.71 8.84 20.09
CA ILE A 313 -14.41 9.31 18.89
C ILE A 313 -14.95 8.10 18.11
N GLY A 314 -16.25 7.86 18.19
CA GLY A 314 -16.88 6.66 17.64
C GLY A 314 -18.34 6.53 18.05
N ASN A 315 -18.93 5.34 17.87
CA ASN A 315 -20.30 5.07 18.33
C ASN A 315 -20.35 5.11 19.87
N ARG A 316 -21.20 5.97 20.43
CA ARG A 316 -21.35 6.14 21.88
C ARG A 316 -21.55 4.82 22.64
N GLU A 317 -22.50 4.00 22.21
CA GLU A 317 -22.87 2.79 22.94
C GLU A 317 -21.71 1.78 23.01
N GLU A 318 -20.96 1.61 21.92
CA GLU A 318 -19.77 0.76 21.87
C GLU A 318 -18.63 1.30 22.75
N LEU A 319 -18.42 2.61 22.74
CA LEU A 319 -17.38 3.24 23.56
C LEU A 319 -17.70 3.12 25.06
N GLU A 320 -18.93 3.41 25.46
CA GLU A 320 -19.38 3.31 26.84
C GLU A 320 -19.33 1.85 27.34
N ALA A 321 -19.65 0.87 26.50
CA ALA A 321 -19.54 -0.56 26.84
C ALA A 321 -18.09 -1.05 27.06
N LEU A 322 -17.10 -0.30 26.57
CA LEU A 322 -15.67 -0.57 26.73
C LEU A 322 -15.00 0.33 27.77
N ASP A 323 -15.78 1.05 28.59
CA ASP A 323 -15.31 2.04 29.56
C ASP A 323 -14.45 3.16 28.93
N ILE A 324 -14.71 3.49 27.65
CA ILE A 324 -14.06 4.58 26.93
C ILE A 324 -14.91 5.84 27.05
N LYS A 325 -14.33 6.92 27.59
CA LYS A 325 -14.97 8.23 27.64
C LYS A 325 -15.31 8.73 26.23
N VAL A 326 -16.56 9.11 26.01
CA VAL A 326 -17.01 9.67 24.73
C VAL A 326 -16.61 11.15 24.60
N ILE A 327 -15.74 11.44 23.65
CA ILE A 327 -15.35 12.78 23.21
C ILE A 327 -16.27 13.28 22.09
N ALA A 328 -16.57 12.42 21.12
CA ALA A 328 -17.51 12.71 20.04
C ALA A 328 -18.24 11.44 19.59
N ASP A 329 -19.57 11.53 19.54
CA ASP A 329 -20.43 10.46 19.07
C ASP A 329 -20.52 10.49 17.53
N LEU A 330 -19.68 9.68 16.89
CA LEU A 330 -19.56 9.55 15.44
C LEU A 330 -19.69 8.06 15.06
N PRO A 331 -20.92 7.53 14.94
CA PRO A 331 -21.15 6.10 14.74
C PRO A 331 -20.62 5.56 13.40
N GLY A 332 -20.28 6.43 12.45
CA GLY A 332 -19.64 6.05 11.18
C GLY A 332 -18.16 5.69 11.30
N VAL A 333 -17.48 6.02 12.40
CA VAL A 333 -16.06 5.67 12.58
C VAL A 333 -15.90 4.15 12.64
N GLY A 334 -15.06 3.60 11.77
CA GLY A 334 -14.81 2.17 11.65
C GLY A 334 -15.87 1.42 10.83
N ARG A 335 -16.76 2.14 10.15
CA ARG A 335 -17.79 1.58 9.28
C ARG A 335 -17.46 1.82 7.81
N ASN A 336 -18.23 1.18 6.94
CA ASN A 336 -18.14 1.34 5.49
C ASN A 336 -16.73 1.05 4.93
N LEU A 337 -16.09 -0.02 5.42
CA LEU A 337 -14.85 -0.52 4.84
C LEU A 337 -15.13 -0.95 3.40
N GLN A 338 -14.34 -0.40 2.47
CA GLN A 338 -14.39 -0.71 1.05
C GLN A 338 -13.00 -1.19 0.62
N ASP A 339 -12.96 -2.10 -0.34
CA ASP A 339 -11.74 -2.59 -0.97
C ASP A 339 -12.08 -3.01 -2.41
N ASN A 340 -11.06 -3.14 -3.26
CA ASN A 340 -11.23 -3.66 -4.62
C ASN A 340 -11.11 -5.19 -4.59
N GLN A 341 -12.17 -5.89 -4.97
CA GLN A 341 -12.16 -7.34 -4.95
C GLN A 341 -11.36 -7.88 -6.14
N GLU A 342 -10.22 -8.49 -5.86
CA GLU A 342 -9.43 -9.22 -6.84
C GLU A 342 -9.87 -10.70 -6.89
N TYR A 343 -9.92 -11.27 -8.10
CA TYR A 343 -10.14 -12.69 -8.32
C TYR A 343 -9.23 -13.20 -9.44
N PRO A 344 -8.19 -13.99 -9.13
CA PRO A 344 -7.30 -14.51 -10.15
C PRO A 344 -8.00 -15.62 -10.96
N VAL A 345 -7.95 -15.51 -12.29
CA VAL A 345 -8.35 -16.58 -13.20
C VAL A 345 -7.10 -17.31 -13.66
N VAL A 346 -6.93 -18.56 -13.22
CA VAL A 346 -5.77 -19.39 -13.58
C VAL A 346 -6.16 -20.41 -14.63
N GLY A 347 -5.40 -20.45 -15.72
CA GLY A 347 -5.58 -21.39 -16.83
C GLY A 347 -4.32 -22.19 -17.10
N HIS A 348 -4.48 -23.42 -17.56
CA HIS A 348 -3.38 -24.24 -18.05
C HIS A 348 -3.24 -24.02 -19.56
N ALA A 349 -2.11 -23.43 -19.98
CA ALA A 349 -1.81 -23.30 -21.40
C ALA A 349 -1.39 -24.66 -21.99
N GLN A 350 -1.82 -24.94 -23.23
CA GLN A 350 -1.33 -26.08 -24.00
C GLN A 350 0.07 -25.83 -24.60
N LEU A 351 0.47 -24.56 -24.65
CA LEU A 351 1.76 -24.10 -25.16
C LEU A 351 2.60 -23.60 -24.00
N ASN A 352 3.93 -23.68 -24.15
CA ASN A 352 4.83 -23.06 -23.19
C ASN A 352 4.83 -21.53 -23.42
N LEU A 353 4.42 -20.78 -22.39
CA LEU A 353 4.37 -19.31 -22.41
C LEU A 353 5.50 -18.69 -21.56
N THR A 354 6.52 -19.45 -21.16
CA THR A 354 7.71 -18.88 -20.51
C THR A 354 8.61 -18.22 -21.55
N ALA A 355 9.14 -17.05 -21.23
CA ALA A 355 10.18 -16.41 -22.04
C ALA A 355 11.37 -17.36 -22.23
N GLU A 356 11.97 -17.34 -23.42
CA GLU A 356 13.21 -18.09 -23.68
C GLU A 356 14.35 -17.45 -22.87
N PRO A 357 14.97 -18.18 -21.92
CA PRO A 357 16.01 -17.60 -21.09
C PRO A 357 17.19 -17.15 -21.94
N ASN A 358 17.62 -15.90 -21.81
CA ASN A 358 18.88 -15.47 -22.42
C ASN A 358 20.02 -16.29 -21.81
N PRO A 359 20.73 -17.14 -22.58
CA PRO A 359 21.74 -18.03 -22.03
C PRO A 359 22.97 -17.29 -21.47
N ASN A 360 23.11 -16.00 -21.78
CA ASN A 360 24.17 -15.13 -21.28
C ASN A 360 23.72 -14.23 -20.11
N ALA A 361 22.44 -14.23 -19.76
CA ALA A 361 21.94 -13.50 -18.60
C ALA A 361 22.12 -14.35 -17.33
N PRO A 362 22.49 -13.75 -16.19
CA PRO A 362 22.53 -14.48 -14.94
C PRO A 362 21.13 -14.91 -14.51
N VAL A 363 21.05 -16.05 -13.83
CA VAL A 363 19.81 -16.51 -13.23
C VAL A 363 19.59 -15.74 -11.93
N CYS A 364 18.56 -14.88 -11.90
CA CYS A 364 18.26 -14.08 -10.73
C CYS A 364 17.80 -14.96 -9.56
N ALA A 365 18.43 -14.78 -8.41
CA ALA A 365 18.02 -15.44 -7.17
C ALA A 365 16.85 -14.69 -6.47
N LYS A 366 16.29 -13.66 -7.10
CA LYS A 366 15.13 -12.88 -6.64
C LYS A 366 15.36 -12.22 -5.28
N GLY A 367 16.55 -11.62 -5.13
CA GLY A 367 17.01 -10.89 -3.95
C GLY A 367 17.35 -11.77 -2.75
N GLN A 368 17.58 -13.07 -2.95
CA GLN A 368 18.27 -13.91 -1.97
C GLN A 368 19.74 -13.49 -1.82
N PRO A 369 20.42 -13.89 -0.72
CA PRO A 369 21.87 -13.65 -0.58
C PRO A 369 22.64 -14.14 -1.81
N ASP A 370 23.61 -13.35 -2.25
CA ASP A 370 24.45 -13.58 -3.44
C ASP A 370 23.68 -13.60 -4.78
N ASP A 371 22.53 -12.90 -4.88
CA ASP A 371 21.81 -12.75 -6.15
C ASP A 371 22.67 -11.99 -7.20
N PRO A 372 23.12 -12.65 -8.28
CA PRO A 372 23.93 -12.01 -9.31
C PRO A 372 23.18 -10.89 -10.05
N CYS A 373 21.84 -10.94 -10.12
CA CYS A 373 21.05 -9.88 -10.72
C CYS A 373 21.00 -8.64 -9.84
N LEU A 374 20.98 -8.80 -8.51
CA LEU A 374 21.05 -7.66 -7.59
C LEU A 374 22.39 -6.93 -7.74
N GLU A 375 23.50 -7.67 -7.80
CA GLU A 375 24.82 -7.06 -7.99
C GLU A 375 24.93 -6.29 -9.33
N LEU A 376 24.35 -6.83 -10.40
CA LEU A 376 24.30 -6.11 -11.68
C LEU A 376 23.39 -4.89 -11.62
N TRP A 377 22.22 -5.01 -10.98
CA TRP A 377 21.26 -3.92 -10.84
C TRP A 377 21.85 -2.74 -10.05
N GLU A 378 22.58 -3.01 -8.95
CA GLU A 378 23.31 -2.00 -8.18
C GLU A 378 24.34 -1.23 -9.03
N LYS A 379 24.85 -1.85 -10.10
CA LYS A 379 25.77 -1.23 -11.07
C LYS A 379 25.06 -0.59 -12.26
N GLY A 380 23.73 -0.63 -12.32
CA GLY A 380 22.93 -0.17 -13.45
C GLY A 380 23.03 -1.05 -14.69
N LEU A 381 23.43 -2.32 -14.53
CA LEU A 381 23.67 -3.30 -15.60
C LEU A 381 22.73 -4.51 -15.52
N GLY A 382 21.93 -4.60 -14.46
CA GLY A 382 21.05 -5.73 -14.17
C GLY A 382 19.65 -5.56 -14.77
N PRO A 383 18.88 -6.66 -14.82
CA PRO A 383 17.49 -6.65 -15.25
C PRO A 383 16.58 -5.85 -14.31
#